data_AF-A0A7S0E072-F1
#
_entry.id   AF-A0A7S0E072-F1
#
_cell.length_a   1.000
_cell.length_b   1.000
_cell.length_c   1.000
_cell.angle_alpha   90.00
_cell.angle_beta   90.00
_cell.angle_gamma   90.00
#
_symmetry.space_group_name_H-M   'P 1'
#
loop_
_entity.id
_entity.type
_entity.pdbx_description
1 polymer ?
#
loop_
_entity_poly.entity_id
_entity_poly.type
_entity_poly.pdbx_seq_one_letter_code
_entity_poly.pdbx_strand_id
1 'polypeptide(L)'
;MKLMIMLLISLLLATGVEGKRCKHIKRKWEKYEKKWEKHCSPSPPPPPPSSPLPAAYPGDLNAWYCPGAFDIASSTWQDCSGNGMTATLSGSGLAESRSAGHGATSVVLALSGTTSSVISFGAVIQSSFTVCSVTRYTGGAKNRILQGGEDWFHGHAQGNAGVAQYSTRQDRTGFKTPWQDNGVSPDTDWVVMCG
;
A
#
# COMPACT_ATOMS: atom_id res chain seq x y z
N MET A 1 24.56 11.85 -1.57
CA MET A 1 24.03 10.95 -0.52
C MET A 1 22.61 11.41 -0.25
N LYS A 2 21.63 10.76 -0.86
CA LYS A 2 20.20 11.09 -0.70
C LYS A 2 19.60 10.09 0.28
N LEU A 3 18.87 10.62 1.25
CA LEU A 3 18.48 9.98 2.50
C LEU A 3 16.96 10.15 2.66
N MET A 4 16.32 9.12 3.24
CA MET A 4 15.07 9.17 4.05
C MET A 4 13.68 9.22 3.35
N ILE A 5 12.57 8.63 3.86
CA ILE A 5 12.28 7.61 4.92
C ILE A 5 10.73 7.34 4.99
N MET A 6 10.33 6.22 5.61
CA MET A 6 8.98 5.88 6.16
C MET A 6 8.55 6.72 7.39
N LEU A 7 7.27 6.84 7.75
CA LEU A 7 6.85 6.54 9.15
C LEU A 7 5.33 6.38 9.37
N LEU A 8 5.02 5.56 10.37
CA LEU A 8 3.77 5.42 11.13
C LEU A 8 3.37 6.68 11.94
N ILE A 9 2.07 6.83 12.24
CA ILE A 9 1.44 7.03 13.59
C ILE A 9 0.06 7.72 13.44
N SER A 10 -1.03 7.10 13.94
CA SER A 10 -1.89 7.70 14.99
C SER A 10 -2.99 6.76 15.48
N LEU A 11 -2.97 6.59 16.80
CA LEU A 11 -3.90 5.93 17.71
C LEU A 11 -5.18 6.77 17.85
N LEU A 12 -6.36 6.16 17.85
CA LEU A 12 -7.52 6.65 18.62
C LEU A 12 -8.49 5.49 18.91
N LEU A 13 -8.67 5.25 20.21
CA LEU A 13 -9.67 4.36 20.79
C LEU A 13 -11.07 4.93 20.56
N ALA A 14 -12.05 4.06 20.27
CA ALA A 14 -13.42 4.30 20.67
C ALA A 14 -14.06 2.96 21.06
N THR A 15 -14.22 2.80 22.37
CA THR A 15 -15.09 1.83 23.02
C THR A 15 -16.56 2.19 22.74
N GLY A 16 -17.44 1.19 22.64
CA GLY A 16 -18.87 1.44 22.48
C GLY A 16 -19.69 0.16 22.41
N VAL A 17 -20.02 -0.39 23.58
CA VAL A 17 -20.94 -1.51 23.80
C VAL A 17 -22.40 -1.04 23.61
N GLU A 18 -23.26 -2.02 23.30
CA GLU A 18 -24.69 -2.12 23.62
C GLU A 18 -25.72 -1.85 22.50
N GLY A 19 -26.26 -2.97 21.97
CA GLY A 19 -27.43 -2.98 21.09
C GLY A 19 -28.52 -3.91 21.64
N LYS A 20 -29.52 -3.36 22.35
CA LYS A 20 -30.83 -4.01 22.57
C LYS A 20 -31.97 -3.00 22.65
N ARG A 21 -32.36 -2.38 21.52
CA ARG A 21 -33.73 -1.82 21.33
C ARG A 21 -34.10 -1.45 19.88
N CYS A 22 -33.80 -2.29 18.89
CA CYS A 22 -33.95 -1.93 17.47
C CYS A 22 -35.15 -2.61 16.75
N LYS A 23 -36.39 -2.49 17.27
CA LYS A 23 -37.59 -2.92 16.50
C LYS A 23 -38.63 -1.81 16.31
N HIS A 24 -38.83 -0.94 17.29
CA HIS A 24 -39.79 0.17 17.17
C HIS A 24 -39.23 1.39 16.42
N ILE A 25 -37.90 1.54 16.44
CA ILE A 25 -37.17 2.63 15.76
C ILE A 25 -37.21 2.43 14.22
N LYS A 26 -37.16 1.18 13.74
CA LYS A 26 -37.08 0.85 12.29
C LYS A 26 -38.26 1.38 11.47
N ARG A 27 -39.50 1.22 11.95
CA ARG A 27 -40.71 1.67 11.23
C ARG A 27 -40.85 3.19 11.19
N LYS A 28 -40.33 3.89 12.22
CA LYS A 28 -40.30 5.36 12.23
C LYS A 28 -39.26 5.85 11.20
N TRP A 29 -38.08 5.23 11.16
CA TRP A 29 -37.03 5.56 10.19
C TRP A 29 -37.46 5.35 8.72
N GLU A 30 -38.07 4.23 8.35
CA GLU A 30 -38.54 3.98 6.98
C GLU A 30 -39.55 5.05 6.48
N LYS A 31 -40.38 5.59 7.38
CA LYS A 31 -41.34 6.66 7.06
C LYS A 31 -40.65 8.01 6.86
N TYR A 32 -39.56 8.27 7.58
CA TYR A 32 -38.75 9.47 7.40
C TYR A 32 -37.83 9.37 6.16
N GLU A 33 -37.33 8.19 5.83
CA GLU A 33 -36.45 7.90 4.68
C GLU A 33 -37.18 8.13 3.35
N LYS A 34 -38.40 7.59 3.19
CA LYS A 34 -39.26 7.86 2.02
C LYS A 34 -39.67 9.33 1.87
N LYS A 35 -39.71 10.09 2.97
CA LYS A 35 -40.01 11.52 2.94
C LYS A 35 -38.79 12.35 2.51
N TRP A 36 -37.58 11.86 2.78
CA TRP A 36 -36.31 12.51 2.44
C TRP A 36 -35.86 12.25 1.00
N GLU A 37 -36.10 11.06 0.44
CA GLU A 37 -35.76 10.75 -0.97
C GLU A 37 -36.48 11.65 -1.98
N LYS A 38 -37.67 12.15 -1.66
CA LYS A 38 -38.43 13.04 -2.56
C LYS A 38 -37.89 14.46 -2.68
N HIS A 39 -37.00 14.90 -1.78
CA HIS A 39 -36.61 16.31 -1.68
C HIS A 39 -35.10 16.59 -1.69
N CYS A 40 -34.25 15.57 -1.62
CA CYS A 40 -32.81 15.74 -1.83
C CYS A 40 -32.28 14.51 -2.59
N SER A 41 -31.91 14.68 -3.86
CA SER A 41 -30.77 13.93 -4.36
C SER A 41 -29.53 14.60 -3.78
N PRO A 42 -28.85 14.03 -2.77
CA PRO A 42 -27.52 14.52 -2.46
C PRO A 42 -26.63 14.18 -3.64
N SER A 43 -26.00 15.20 -4.23
CA SER A 43 -24.79 14.99 -5.00
C SER A 43 -23.83 14.13 -4.17
N PRO A 44 -23.11 13.17 -4.77
CA PRO A 44 -22.12 12.39 -4.05
C PRO A 44 -21.19 13.33 -3.28
N PRO A 45 -20.79 12.99 -2.04
CA PRO A 45 -19.86 13.81 -1.29
C PRO A 45 -18.61 14.04 -2.15
N PRO A 46 -18.01 15.25 -2.13
CA PRO A 46 -16.77 15.48 -2.84
C PRO A 46 -15.74 14.44 -2.38
N PRO A 47 -14.86 13.96 -3.28
CA PRO A 47 -13.80 13.05 -2.89
C PRO A 47 -13.02 13.65 -1.72
N PRO A 48 -12.55 12.84 -0.76
CA PRO A 48 -11.74 13.35 0.33
C PRO A 48 -10.57 14.17 -0.25
N PRO A 49 -10.23 15.33 0.35
CA PRO A 49 -9.13 16.13 -0.14
C PRO A 49 -7.88 15.25 -0.19
N SER A 50 -7.18 15.28 -1.32
CA SER A 50 -5.86 14.68 -1.46
C SER A 50 -5.03 15.12 -0.25
N SER A 51 -4.59 14.14 0.54
CA SER A 51 -3.80 14.43 1.73
C SER A 51 -2.60 15.27 1.31
N PRO A 52 -2.37 16.45 1.89
CA PRO A 52 -1.29 17.32 1.46
C PRO A 52 0.02 16.56 1.66
N LEU A 53 0.88 16.60 0.64
CA LEU A 53 2.24 16.10 0.70
C LEU A 53 2.89 16.58 2.01
N PRO A 54 3.20 15.70 2.98
CA PRO A 54 3.88 16.06 4.20
C PRO A 54 5.17 16.82 3.87
N ALA A 55 5.44 17.89 4.62
CA ALA A 55 6.59 18.77 4.43
C ALA A 55 7.97 18.05 4.55
N ALA A 56 7.97 16.80 4.99
CA ALA A 56 9.15 15.94 5.09
C ALA A 56 9.60 15.33 3.75
N TYR A 57 8.78 15.41 2.69
CA TYR A 57 9.14 14.85 1.38
C TYR A 57 9.94 15.83 0.53
N PRO A 58 10.95 15.35 -0.19
CA PRO A 58 11.70 16.21 -1.09
C PRO A 58 10.82 16.62 -2.28
N GLY A 59 11.03 17.85 -2.77
CA GLY A 59 10.25 18.38 -3.90
C GLY A 59 10.44 17.63 -5.22
N ASP A 60 11.43 16.72 -5.31
CA ASP A 60 11.70 15.86 -6.47
C ASP A 60 11.07 14.46 -6.38
N LEU A 61 10.14 14.23 -5.45
CA LEU A 61 9.42 12.95 -5.31
C LEU A 61 8.60 12.65 -6.58
N ASN A 62 8.93 11.58 -7.30
CA ASN A 62 8.29 11.24 -8.58
C ASN A 62 6.91 10.59 -8.41
N ALA A 63 6.74 9.70 -7.42
CA ALA A 63 5.48 9.03 -7.15
C ALA A 63 5.40 8.65 -5.66
N TRP A 64 4.19 8.66 -5.10
CA TRP A 64 3.95 8.18 -3.74
C TRP A 64 2.59 7.51 -3.60
N TYR A 65 2.61 6.27 -3.15
CA TYR A 65 1.41 5.48 -2.88
C TYR A 65 1.13 5.47 -1.38
N CYS A 66 0.19 6.30 -0.93
CA CYS A 66 -0.17 6.36 0.49
C CYS A 66 -0.82 5.06 0.96
N PRO A 67 -0.53 4.59 2.19
CA PRO A 67 -1.31 3.54 2.81
C PRO A 67 -2.80 3.91 2.84
N GLY A 68 -3.66 2.98 2.43
CA GLY A 68 -5.12 3.16 2.43
C GLY A 68 -5.69 3.99 1.27
N ALA A 69 -4.85 4.52 0.37
CA ALA A 69 -5.30 5.18 -0.86
C ALA A 69 -5.49 4.20 -2.05
N PHE A 70 -5.35 2.90 -1.80
CA PHE A 70 -5.73 1.88 -2.76
C PHE A 70 -7.26 1.73 -2.78
N ASP A 71 -7.82 1.70 -3.98
CA ASP A 71 -9.23 1.47 -4.22
C ASP A 71 -9.37 0.23 -5.11
N ILE A 72 -9.71 -0.87 -4.45
CA ILE A 72 -9.88 -2.18 -5.09
C ILE A 72 -11.10 -2.18 -6.03
N ALA A 73 -12.13 -1.38 -5.74
CA ALA A 73 -13.34 -1.32 -6.55
C ALA A 73 -13.11 -0.59 -7.87
N SER A 74 -12.33 0.49 -7.85
CA SER A 74 -11.93 1.19 -9.07
C SER A 74 -10.66 0.63 -9.72
N SER A 75 -10.04 -0.38 -9.11
CA SER A 75 -8.79 -0.99 -9.59
C SER A 75 -7.63 -0.01 -9.69
N THR A 76 -7.52 0.92 -8.73
CA THR A 76 -6.46 1.94 -8.72
C THR A 76 -5.77 2.06 -7.37
N TRP A 77 -4.53 2.56 -7.37
CA TRP A 77 -3.88 3.07 -6.18
C TRP A 77 -3.35 4.47 -6.48
N GLN A 78 -4.04 5.45 -5.90
CA GLN A 78 -3.82 6.85 -6.19
C GLN A 78 -2.40 7.30 -5.81
N ASP A 79 -1.79 8.07 -6.71
CA ASP A 79 -0.56 8.79 -6.44
C ASP A 79 -0.85 10.05 -5.62
N CYS A 80 -0.29 10.07 -4.41
CA CYS A 80 -0.35 11.16 -3.44
C CYS A 80 0.69 12.25 -3.69
N SER A 81 1.68 12.04 -4.56
CA SER A 81 2.66 13.07 -4.89
C SER A 81 2.07 14.20 -5.75
N GLY A 82 0.91 13.97 -6.37
CA GLY A 82 0.28 14.92 -7.28
C GLY A 82 0.86 14.91 -8.70
N ASN A 83 1.78 13.99 -9.01
CA ASN A 83 2.39 13.86 -10.34
C ASN A 83 1.58 13.00 -11.32
N GLY A 84 0.43 12.47 -10.89
CA GLY A 84 -0.46 11.69 -11.74
C GLY A 84 0.03 10.27 -12.02
N MET A 85 0.92 9.74 -11.18
CA MET A 85 1.48 8.39 -11.31
C MET A 85 0.57 7.33 -10.68
N THR A 86 -0.75 7.40 -10.89
CA THR A 86 -1.69 6.44 -10.29
C THR A 86 -1.43 5.02 -10.79
N ALA A 87 -1.27 4.07 -9.87
CA ALA A 87 -1.03 2.68 -10.21
C ALA A 87 -2.33 1.96 -10.53
N THR A 88 -2.24 0.92 -11.36
CA THR A 88 -3.38 0.08 -11.75
C THR A 88 -3.32 -1.25 -11.01
N LEU A 89 -4.48 -1.69 -10.53
CA LEU A 89 -4.66 -2.95 -9.83
C LEU A 89 -5.35 -3.94 -10.78
N SER A 90 -4.88 -5.18 -10.83
CA SER A 90 -5.50 -6.21 -11.68
C SER A 90 -5.27 -7.62 -11.14
N GLY A 91 -5.89 -8.59 -11.81
CA GLY A 91 -5.88 -9.99 -11.38
C GLY A 91 -6.86 -10.25 -10.24
N SER A 92 -6.61 -11.29 -9.46
CA SER A 92 -7.53 -11.77 -8.41
C SER A 92 -6.87 -11.82 -7.03
N GLY A 93 -7.68 -11.70 -5.98
CA GLY A 93 -7.25 -11.90 -4.60
C GLY A 93 -6.59 -10.69 -3.94
N LEU A 94 -6.66 -9.51 -4.56
CA LEU A 94 -6.29 -8.26 -3.90
C LEU A 94 -7.30 -7.96 -2.78
N ALA A 95 -6.78 -7.70 -1.59
CA ALA A 95 -7.59 -7.40 -0.41
C ALA A 95 -6.87 -6.47 0.56
N GLU A 96 -7.63 -5.60 1.21
CA GLU A 96 -7.14 -4.84 2.36
C GLU A 96 -6.78 -5.79 3.52
N SER A 97 -5.64 -5.55 4.15
CA SER A 97 -5.21 -6.27 5.34
C SER A 97 -4.81 -5.29 6.45
N ARG A 98 -5.26 -5.55 7.67
CA ARG A 98 -4.91 -4.79 8.88
C ARG A 98 -4.47 -5.75 9.97
N SER A 99 -3.19 -5.74 10.30
CA SER A 99 -2.66 -6.58 11.38
C SER A 99 -1.42 -5.95 12.02
N ALA A 100 -1.23 -6.19 13.32
CA ALA A 100 0.04 -5.97 14.00
C ALA A 100 0.91 -7.24 13.95
N GLY A 101 2.17 -7.15 14.38
CA GLY A 101 3.13 -8.25 14.36
C GLY A 101 4.05 -8.21 13.14
N HIS A 102 4.76 -9.31 12.88
CA HIS A 102 5.72 -9.42 11.77
C HIS A 102 6.81 -8.34 11.82
N GLY A 103 7.40 -8.11 13.00
CA GLY A 103 8.35 -7.03 13.25
C GLY A 103 7.72 -5.65 13.53
N ALA A 104 6.42 -5.46 13.25
CA ALA A 104 5.72 -4.22 13.58
C ALA A 104 5.02 -4.30 14.95
N THR A 105 5.24 -3.28 15.79
CA THR A 105 4.56 -3.12 17.10
C THR A 105 3.16 -2.53 16.98
N SER A 106 2.84 -1.92 15.84
CA SER A 106 1.57 -1.27 15.55
C SER A 106 0.85 -1.94 14.38
N VAL A 107 -0.45 -1.70 14.26
CA VAL A 107 -1.25 -2.20 13.13
C VAL A 107 -0.75 -1.57 11.82
N VAL A 108 -0.43 -2.42 10.85
CA VAL A 108 -0.09 -2.00 9.49
C VAL A 108 -1.31 -2.20 8.60
N LEU A 109 -1.74 -1.13 7.94
CA LEU A 109 -2.70 -1.18 6.83
C LEU A 109 -1.93 -1.45 5.54
N ALA A 110 -2.23 -2.58 4.89
CA ALA A 110 -1.55 -3.01 3.69
C ALA A 110 -2.53 -3.52 2.63
N LEU A 111 -2.09 -3.47 1.38
CA LEU A 111 -2.73 -4.19 0.29
C LEU A 111 -2.08 -5.58 0.20
N SER A 112 -2.87 -6.62 0.43
CA SER A 112 -2.46 -8.01 0.30
C SER A 112 -2.93 -8.60 -1.02
N GLY A 113 -2.27 -9.67 -1.48
CA GLY A 113 -2.58 -10.30 -2.76
C GLY A 113 -2.15 -11.76 -2.81
N THR A 114 -2.40 -12.37 -3.96
CA THR A 114 -1.97 -13.73 -4.31
C THR A 114 -0.93 -13.68 -5.43
N THR A 115 -0.44 -14.84 -5.88
CA THR A 115 0.42 -14.93 -7.07
C THR A 115 -0.30 -14.52 -8.37
N SER A 116 -1.62 -14.37 -8.34
CA SER A 116 -2.42 -13.85 -9.46
C SER A 116 -2.75 -12.37 -9.33
N SER A 117 -2.34 -11.69 -8.26
CA SER A 117 -2.56 -10.26 -8.07
C SER A 117 -1.45 -9.44 -8.72
N VAL A 118 -1.80 -8.32 -9.35
CA VAL A 118 -0.82 -7.44 -10.00
C VAL A 118 -1.10 -5.98 -9.63
N ILE A 119 -0.04 -5.28 -9.25
CA ILE A 119 0.00 -3.82 -9.09
C ILE A 119 0.97 -3.30 -10.14
N SER A 120 0.48 -2.55 -11.12
CA SER A 120 1.33 -1.94 -12.14
C SER A 120 1.49 -0.45 -11.84
N PHE A 121 2.71 -0.09 -11.43
CA PHE A 121 3.11 1.28 -11.13
C PHE A 121 3.51 2.08 -12.39
N GLY A 122 3.62 1.44 -13.56
CA GLY A 122 4.11 2.08 -14.78
C GLY A 122 5.58 2.50 -14.70
N ALA A 123 5.98 3.50 -15.49
CA ALA A 123 7.35 3.98 -15.60
C ALA A 123 7.71 5.00 -14.50
N VAL A 124 7.56 4.61 -13.23
CA VAL A 124 7.83 5.50 -12.08
C VAL A 124 9.30 5.52 -11.64
N ILE A 125 10.12 4.57 -12.12
CA ILE A 125 11.54 4.51 -11.82
C ILE A 125 12.31 5.21 -12.94
N GLN A 126 13.02 6.28 -12.58
CA GLN A 126 13.89 7.05 -13.48
C GLN A 126 15.29 6.41 -13.58
N SER A 127 16.17 6.96 -14.42
CA SER A 127 17.56 6.45 -14.56
C SER A 127 18.41 6.62 -13.29
N SER A 128 18.11 7.63 -12.49
CA SER A 128 18.61 7.79 -11.13
C SER A 128 17.42 7.85 -10.19
N PHE A 129 17.41 6.99 -9.18
CA PHE A 129 16.25 6.84 -8.31
C PHE A 129 16.66 6.49 -6.89
N THR A 130 15.70 6.63 -6.00
CA THR A 130 15.68 5.96 -4.71
C THR A 130 14.28 5.42 -4.57
N VAL A 131 14.15 4.12 -4.29
CA VAL A 131 12.86 3.50 -4.02
C VAL A 131 12.81 3.13 -2.55
N CYS A 132 11.74 3.55 -1.87
CA CYS A 132 11.43 3.16 -0.52
C CYS A 132 10.17 2.29 -0.52
N SER A 133 10.23 1.13 0.13
CA SER A 133 9.10 0.21 0.20
C SER A 133 8.92 -0.40 1.57
N VAL A 134 7.68 -0.84 1.82
CA VAL A 134 7.31 -1.64 2.98
C VAL A 134 6.54 -2.84 2.46
N THR A 135 7.18 -4.00 2.46
CA THR A 135 6.64 -5.23 1.85
C THR A 135 6.97 -6.44 2.70
N ARG A 136 6.19 -7.51 2.55
CA ARG A 136 6.37 -8.73 3.36
C ARG A 136 5.85 -9.93 2.57
N TYR A 137 6.49 -11.08 2.75
CA TYR A 137 5.94 -12.35 2.30
C TYR A 137 4.71 -12.77 3.11
N THR A 138 3.76 -13.39 2.41
CA THR A 138 2.65 -14.10 3.03
C THR A 138 2.52 -15.49 2.42
N GLY A 139 2.33 -16.52 3.24
CA GLY A 139 2.18 -17.90 2.77
C GLY A 139 3.49 -18.54 2.28
N GLY A 140 3.37 -19.61 1.50
CA GLY A 140 4.51 -20.44 1.07
C GLY A 140 5.14 -20.06 -0.27
N ALA A 141 4.44 -19.32 -1.14
CA ALA A 141 4.96 -18.90 -2.43
C ALA A 141 5.78 -17.61 -2.28
N LYS A 142 7.11 -17.76 -2.12
CA LYS A 142 8.02 -16.64 -1.84
C LYS A 142 8.95 -16.35 -3.03
N ASN A 143 8.62 -15.32 -3.80
CA ASN A 143 9.44 -14.83 -4.91
C ASN A 143 9.41 -13.29 -5.00
N ARG A 144 9.68 -12.65 -6.14
CA ARG A 144 9.67 -11.18 -6.24
C ARG A 144 8.29 -10.61 -5.90
N ILE A 145 8.26 -9.60 -5.02
CA ILE A 145 7.07 -8.78 -4.76
C ILE A 145 7.13 -7.51 -5.61
N LEU A 146 8.22 -6.74 -5.49
CA LEU A 146 8.48 -5.58 -6.34
C LEU A 146 9.51 -5.97 -7.39
N GLN A 147 9.11 -5.89 -8.65
CA GLN A 147 9.92 -6.24 -9.80
C GLN A 147 9.76 -5.24 -10.93
N GLY A 148 10.76 -5.18 -11.79
CA GLY A 148 10.84 -4.29 -12.94
C GLY A 148 11.39 -5.02 -14.16
N GLY A 149 11.81 -4.25 -15.16
CA GLY A 149 12.43 -4.80 -16.37
C GLY A 149 13.67 -5.64 -16.07
N GLU A 150 13.91 -6.63 -16.94
CA GLU A 150 15.09 -7.50 -16.97
C GLU A 150 15.24 -8.34 -15.70
N ASP A 151 16.12 -7.95 -14.79
CA ASP A 151 16.43 -8.67 -13.55
C ASP A 151 16.39 -7.74 -12.32
N TRP A 152 15.58 -6.69 -12.42
CA TRP A 152 15.34 -5.73 -11.34
C TRP A 152 14.37 -6.29 -10.30
N PHE A 153 14.75 -6.24 -9.03
CA PHE A 153 13.86 -6.48 -7.89
C PHE A 153 14.29 -5.68 -6.66
N HIS A 154 13.33 -5.43 -5.77
CA HIS A 154 13.54 -4.71 -4.53
C HIS A 154 12.81 -5.38 -3.36
N GLY A 155 13.50 -5.53 -2.24
CA GLY A 155 12.99 -6.12 -1.00
C GLY A 155 13.00 -7.65 -0.96
N HIS A 156 12.60 -8.35 -2.04
CA HIS A 156 12.27 -9.78 -1.97
C HIS A 156 12.67 -10.56 -3.23
N ALA A 157 13.33 -11.70 -3.09
CA ALA A 157 13.59 -12.65 -4.18
C ALA A 157 13.89 -14.07 -3.69
N GLN A 158 13.33 -15.09 -4.35
CA GLN A 158 13.61 -16.52 -4.12
C GLN A 158 13.60 -16.96 -2.65
N GLY A 159 12.59 -16.55 -1.88
CA GLY A 159 12.51 -16.86 -0.45
C GLY A 159 13.30 -15.93 0.46
N ASN A 160 14.17 -15.08 -0.10
CA ASN A 160 14.91 -14.10 0.69
C ASN A 160 14.13 -12.81 0.87
N ALA A 161 14.21 -12.24 2.07
CA ALA A 161 13.68 -10.94 2.45
C ALA A 161 14.82 -9.96 2.75
N GLY A 162 14.65 -8.68 2.41
CA GLY A 162 15.67 -7.66 2.55
C GLY A 162 16.74 -7.68 1.44
N VAL A 163 16.40 -8.17 0.24
CA VAL A 163 17.34 -8.28 -0.89
C VAL A 163 16.97 -7.36 -2.06
N ALA A 164 17.97 -6.79 -2.74
CA ALA A 164 17.76 -5.93 -3.91
C ALA A 164 18.82 -6.11 -5.00
N GLN A 165 18.36 -6.05 -6.25
CA GLN A 165 19.20 -6.00 -7.45
C GLN A 165 18.58 -5.03 -8.44
N TYR A 166 19.38 -4.08 -8.92
CA TYR A 166 18.97 -3.10 -9.93
C TYR A 166 19.84 -3.25 -11.18
N SER A 167 19.98 -4.48 -11.66
CA SER A 167 20.75 -4.79 -12.86
C SER A 167 20.07 -4.25 -14.12
N THR A 168 20.88 -3.96 -15.13
CA THR A 168 20.42 -3.60 -16.47
C THR A 168 20.92 -4.61 -17.50
N ARG A 169 20.46 -4.53 -18.76
CA ARG A 169 20.97 -5.30 -19.90
C ARG A 169 22.48 -5.15 -20.07
N GLN A 170 23.01 -3.98 -19.72
CA GLN A 170 24.43 -3.67 -19.76
C GLN A 170 25.19 -4.12 -18.52
N ASP A 171 24.53 -4.22 -17.36
CA ASP A 171 25.17 -4.54 -16.09
C ASP A 171 24.39 -5.61 -15.29
N ARG A 172 24.86 -6.86 -15.40
CA ARG A 172 24.33 -8.01 -14.66
C ARG A 172 24.92 -8.15 -13.24
N THR A 173 25.68 -7.17 -12.76
CA THR A 173 26.29 -7.17 -11.41
C THR A 173 25.56 -6.27 -10.41
N GLY A 174 24.37 -5.76 -10.78
CA GLY A 174 23.63 -4.73 -10.05
C GLY A 174 23.05 -5.09 -8.67
N PHE A 175 23.56 -6.12 -7.98
CA PHE A 175 23.18 -6.41 -6.59
C PHE A 175 23.52 -5.23 -5.67
N LYS A 176 22.56 -4.87 -4.81
CA LYS A 176 22.73 -3.81 -3.79
C LYS A 176 22.84 -4.38 -2.38
N THR A 177 22.48 -5.64 -2.21
CA THR A 177 22.56 -6.37 -0.95
C THR A 177 23.19 -7.74 -1.18
N PRO A 178 23.76 -8.37 -0.13
CA PRO A 178 24.06 -9.80 -0.16
C PRO A 178 22.81 -10.63 -0.47
N TRP A 179 22.95 -11.73 -1.23
CA TRP A 179 21.82 -12.56 -1.66
C TRP A 179 21.30 -13.52 -0.58
N GLN A 180 22.20 -14.10 0.23
CA GLN A 180 21.89 -15.25 1.10
C GLN A 180 21.71 -14.88 2.57
N ASP A 181 21.77 -13.59 2.92
CA ASP A 181 21.85 -13.19 4.32
C ASP A 181 20.50 -12.94 4.97
N ASN A 182 19.38 -13.08 4.25
CA ASN A 182 18.03 -12.73 4.73
C ASN A 182 18.08 -11.47 5.59
N GLY A 183 18.17 -10.30 4.95
CA GLY A 183 18.26 -9.01 5.63
C GLY A 183 17.14 -8.75 6.66
N VAL A 184 16.08 -9.55 6.63
CA VAL A 184 15.04 -9.63 7.67
C VAL A 184 14.77 -11.10 8.05
N SER A 185 14.71 -11.38 9.36
CA SER A 185 14.39 -12.69 9.93
C SER A 185 13.35 -12.57 11.06
N PRO A 186 12.25 -13.35 11.03
CA PRO A 186 11.87 -14.29 9.97
C PRO A 186 11.57 -13.56 8.65
N ASP A 187 11.70 -14.26 7.53
CA ASP A 187 11.48 -13.71 6.17
C ASP A 187 10.03 -13.24 5.92
N THR A 188 9.12 -13.51 6.85
CA THR A 188 7.73 -13.03 6.88
C THR A 188 7.55 -11.70 7.62
N ASP A 189 8.62 -11.15 8.21
CA ASP A 189 8.58 -9.83 8.83
C ASP A 189 8.56 -8.71 7.78
N TRP A 190 8.07 -7.53 8.18
CA TRP A 190 8.02 -6.36 7.32
C TRP A 190 9.44 -5.93 6.92
N VAL A 191 9.71 -5.91 5.62
CA VAL A 191 10.92 -5.33 5.06
C VAL A 191 10.67 -3.86 4.80
N VAL A 192 11.38 -3.02 5.53
CA VAL A 192 11.54 -1.59 5.23
C VAL A 192 12.84 -1.43 4.48
N MET A 193 12.78 -1.01 3.22
CA MET A 193 13.97 -0.87 2.40
C MET A 193 13.92 0.43 1.61
N CYS A 194 15.04 1.15 1.61
CA CYS A 194 15.25 2.35 0.79
C CYS A 194 16.62 2.22 0.10
N GLY A 195 16.69 2.46 -1.21
CA GLY A 195 17.95 2.45 -1.94
C GLY A 195 17.83 2.70 -3.43
#